data_AF-A0A9Q0T758-F1
#
_entry.id   AF-A0A9Q0T758-F1
#
_cell.length_a   1.000
_cell.length_b   1.000
_cell.length_c   1.000
_cell.angle_alpha   90.00
_cell.angle_beta   90.00
_cell.angle_gamma   90.00
#
_symmetry.space_group_name_H-M   'P 1'
#
loop_
_entity.id
_entity.type
_entity.pdbx_description
1 polymer ?
#
loop_
_entity_poly.entity_id
_entity_poly.type
_entity_poly.pdbx_seq_one_letter_code
_entity_poly.pdbx_strand_id
1 'polypeptide(L)'
;MGASYNTKNIDLQVSGGKNAVQQNLALLRKQVRLFDSLHYLKTFSMGDAWIAYPKSGTSLWADLWAIPAATKLETNQIGGRIRGPSPLIHQWIEFCLQAARALPFKQEIIPGASPSAIDSSVIEVPKELTKGKPKLDTNLIDGVPPPEILTRCEFLEPLPEATLSDYKLLIRTMQIPDPGLIHRMQHYILSTIQIFRSKQHPKVA
;
A
#
# COMPACT_ATOMS: atom_id res chain seq x y z
N MET A 1 -17.83 -6.03 2.32
CA MET A 1 -18.29 -7.15 3.16
C MET A 1 -18.61 -6.74 4.59
N GLY A 2 -18.24 -5.53 5.05
CA GLY A 2 -18.78 -4.89 6.26
C GLY A 2 -18.42 -5.55 7.59
N ALA A 3 -17.81 -6.72 7.57
CA ALA A 3 -17.27 -7.42 8.73
C ALA A 3 -15.85 -6.94 9.04
N SER A 4 -15.46 -7.09 10.31
CA SER A 4 -14.13 -6.73 10.79
C SER A 4 -13.04 -7.67 10.22
N TYR A 5 -11.90 -7.08 9.87
CA TYR A 5 -10.66 -7.77 9.50
C TYR A 5 -10.07 -8.58 10.66
N ASN A 6 -10.36 -8.18 11.91
CA ASN A 6 -9.86 -8.76 13.16
C ASN A 6 -10.73 -9.91 13.70
N THR A 7 -11.53 -10.51 12.81
CA THR A 7 -12.31 -11.71 13.11
C THR A 7 -11.39 -12.83 13.62
N LYS A 8 -11.74 -13.44 14.76
CA LYS A 8 -11.03 -14.58 15.38
C LYS A 8 -11.48 -15.93 14.84
N ASN A 9 -12.71 -16.02 14.32
CA ASN A 9 -13.22 -17.21 13.64
C ASN A 9 -14.28 -16.80 12.61
N ILE A 10 -13.98 -16.99 11.33
CA ILE A 10 -14.84 -16.56 10.21
C ILE A 10 -16.19 -17.28 10.23
N ASP A 11 -16.23 -18.58 10.53
CA ASP A 11 -17.46 -19.36 10.48
C ASP A 11 -18.45 -18.98 11.59
N LEU A 12 -17.95 -18.47 12.72
CA LEU A 12 -18.77 -18.07 13.86
C LEU A 12 -19.16 -16.58 13.83
N GLN A 13 -18.25 -15.72 13.38
CA GLN A 13 -18.40 -14.26 13.53
C GLN A 13 -18.84 -13.57 12.24
N VAL A 14 -18.68 -14.22 11.08
CA VAL A 14 -19.17 -13.69 9.81
C VAL A 14 -20.42 -14.42 9.39
N SER A 15 -21.48 -13.67 9.07
CA SER A 15 -22.74 -14.25 8.61
C SER A 15 -22.54 -15.11 7.36
N GLY A 16 -22.91 -16.39 7.45
CA GLY A 16 -22.71 -17.38 6.38
C GLY A 16 -21.30 -17.95 6.26
N GLY A 17 -20.41 -17.60 7.20
CA GLY A 17 -19.07 -18.17 7.35
C GLY A 17 -18.19 -18.01 6.11
N LYS A 18 -17.22 -18.93 5.97
CA LYS A 18 -16.23 -18.89 4.88
C LYS A 18 -16.85 -18.96 3.49
N ASN A 19 -17.91 -19.75 3.34
CA ASN A 19 -18.59 -19.93 2.06
C ASN A 19 -19.22 -18.61 1.58
N ALA A 20 -19.89 -17.88 2.46
CA ALA A 20 -20.45 -16.58 2.12
C ALA A 20 -19.36 -15.55 1.81
N VAL A 21 -18.25 -15.56 2.57
CA VAL A 21 -17.10 -14.70 2.28
C VAL A 21 -16.53 -15.00 0.90
N GLN A 22 -16.32 -16.26 0.55
CA GLN A 22 -15.80 -16.68 -0.75
C GLN A 22 -16.73 -16.27 -1.90
N GLN A 23 -18.05 -16.43 -1.74
CA GLN A 23 -19.03 -16.00 -2.74
C GLN A 23 -19.02 -14.48 -2.93
N ASN A 24 -19.03 -13.72 -1.83
CA ASN A 24 -18.97 -12.27 -1.87
C ASN A 24 -17.66 -11.77 -2.51
N LEU A 25 -16.56 -12.45 -2.26
CA LEU A 25 -15.26 -12.18 -2.85
C LEU A 25 -15.27 -12.40 -4.37
N ALA A 26 -15.91 -13.47 -4.82
CA ALA A 26 -16.09 -13.76 -6.25
C ALA A 26 -17.01 -12.72 -6.93
N LEU A 27 -18.03 -12.21 -6.24
CA LEU A 27 -18.87 -11.12 -6.74
C LEU A 27 -18.10 -9.80 -6.82
N LEU A 28 -17.36 -9.45 -5.77
CA LEU A 28 -16.53 -8.24 -5.73
C LEU A 28 -15.53 -8.23 -6.89
N ARG A 29 -14.88 -9.37 -7.15
CA ARG A 29 -13.93 -9.54 -8.26
C ARG A 29 -14.52 -9.13 -9.62
N LYS A 30 -15.81 -9.39 -9.86
CA LYS A 30 -16.48 -9.03 -11.13
C LYS A 30 -16.73 -7.52 -11.26
N GLN A 31 -16.69 -6.78 -10.15
CA GLN A 31 -17.02 -5.35 -10.09
C GLN A 31 -15.78 -4.46 -9.97
N VAL A 32 -14.63 -5.01 -9.60
CA VAL A 32 -13.39 -4.24 -9.41
C VAL A 32 -12.45 -4.39 -10.61
N ARG A 33 -11.78 -3.29 -10.97
CA ARG A 33 -10.60 -3.32 -11.84
C ARG A 33 -9.35 -3.18 -10.99
N LEU A 34 -8.34 -3.97 -11.29
CA LEU A 34 -7.04 -3.85 -10.66
C LEU A 34 -6.20 -2.86 -11.47
N PHE A 35 -5.55 -1.94 -10.78
CA PHE A 35 -4.63 -0.97 -11.37
C PHE A 35 -3.19 -1.40 -11.11
N ASP A 36 -2.32 -1.05 -12.04
CA ASP A 36 -0.89 -1.24 -11.91
C ASP A 36 -0.31 -0.30 -10.83
N SER A 37 0.70 -0.79 -10.10
CA SER A 37 1.33 -0.04 -9.00
C SER A 37 2.24 1.10 -9.46
N LEU A 38 2.64 1.15 -10.73
CA LEU A 38 3.52 2.20 -11.24
C LEU A 38 2.75 3.39 -11.80
N HIS A 39 1.58 3.15 -12.41
CA HIS A 39 0.86 4.18 -13.17
C HIS A 39 -0.39 4.74 -12.48
N TYR A 40 -0.78 4.22 -11.32
CA TYR A 40 -2.04 4.62 -10.66
C TYR A 40 -2.09 6.11 -10.27
N LEU A 41 -0.96 6.72 -9.88
CA LEU A 41 -0.89 8.16 -9.56
C LEU A 41 -1.19 9.04 -10.78
N LYS A 42 -0.80 8.59 -11.98
CA LYS A 42 -1.12 9.29 -13.22
C LYS A 42 -2.63 9.32 -13.45
N THR A 43 -3.31 8.21 -13.20
CA THR A 43 -4.78 8.10 -13.29
C THR A 43 -5.47 9.07 -12.34
N PHE A 44 -4.97 9.19 -11.10
CA PHE A 44 -5.50 10.17 -10.14
C PHE A 44 -5.23 11.62 -10.59
N SER A 45 -4.05 11.90 -11.12
CA SER A 45 -3.68 13.24 -11.62
C SER A 45 -4.51 13.69 -12.82
N MET A 46 -4.93 12.73 -13.67
CA MET A 46 -5.78 12.98 -14.83
C MET A 46 -7.27 13.11 -14.48
N GLY A 47 -7.69 12.79 -13.25
CA GLY A 47 -9.09 12.79 -12.83
C GLY A 47 -9.89 11.58 -13.33
N ASP A 48 -9.22 10.57 -13.89
CA ASP A 48 -9.85 9.34 -14.40
C ASP A 48 -10.31 8.39 -13.28
N ALA A 49 -9.79 8.60 -12.06
CA ALA A 49 -10.15 7.86 -10.87
C ALA A 49 -10.19 8.78 -9.65
N TRP A 50 -11.00 8.42 -8.66
CA TRP A 50 -11.18 9.16 -7.41
C TRP A 50 -11.10 8.20 -6.21
N ILE A 51 -10.76 8.72 -5.03
CA ILE A 51 -10.65 7.92 -3.80
C ILE A 51 -11.97 7.99 -3.00
N ALA A 52 -12.47 6.83 -2.62
CA ALA A 52 -13.68 6.68 -1.82
C ALA A 52 -13.42 5.81 -0.59
N TYR A 53 -14.17 6.04 0.48
CA TYR A 53 -14.25 5.15 1.63
C TYR A 53 -15.63 4.46 1.72
N PRO A 54 -15.70 3.21 2.19
CA PRO A 54 -16.96 2.53 2.49
C PRO A 54 -17.58 3.04 3.81
N LYS A 55 -18.92 3.16 3.84
CA LYS A 55 -19.66 3.58 5.05
C LYS A 55 -19.52 2.62 6.24
N SER A 56 -19.13 1.37 5.98
CA SER A 56 -18.89 0.35 7.01
C SER A 56 -17.56 0.53 7.74
N GLY A 57 -16.67 1.42 7.29
CA GLY A 57 -15.28 1.45 7.74
C GLY A 57 -14.34 0.67 6.82
N THR A 58 -13.05 0.97 6.90
CA THR A 58 -11.98 0.40 6.07
C THR A 58 -10.78 -0.02 6.94
N SER A 59 -9.90 -0.85 6.39
CA SER A 59 -8.61 -1.16 7.03
C SER A 59 -7.71 0.09 7.05
N LEU A 60 -7.15 0.35 8.22
CA LEU A 60 -6.06 1.31 8.42
C LEU A 60 -4.71 0.58 8.35
N TRP A 61 -3.72 1.25 7.79
CA TRP A 61 -2.34 0.77 7.72
C TRP A 61 -1.40 1.97 7.86
N ALA A 62 -0.19 1.70 8.32
CA ALA A 62 0.86 2.69 8.44
C ALA A 62 2.18 2.03 8.03
N ASP A 63 2.98 2.76 7.26
CA ASP A 63 4.35 2.36 6.97
C ASP A 63 5.24 2.86 8.10
N LEU A 64 6.00 1.96 8.71
CA LEU A 64 6.94 2.27 9.78
C LEU A 64 8.35 1.86 9.36
N TRP A 65 9.33 2.72 9.65
CA TRP A 65 10.73 2.31 9.60
C TRP A 65 11.03 1.44 10.82
N ALA A 66 11.63 0.27 10.57
CA ALA A 66 12.02 -0.67 11.62
C ALA A 66 13.49 -1.04 11.47
N ILE A 67 14.16 -1.22 12.60
CA ILE A 67 15.52 -1.75 12.67
C ILE A 67 15.41 -3.24 12.98
N PRO A 68 15.76 -4.13 12.03
CA PRO A 68 15.69 -5.57 12.29
C PRO A 68 16.69 -5.97 13.37
N ALA A 69 16.26 -6.83 14.30
CA ALA A 69 17.13 -7.43 15.31
C ALA A 69 18.00 -8.53 14.68
N ALA A 70 19.03 -8.11 13.93
CA ALA A 70 19.93 -8.99 13.19
C ALA A 70 20.69 -10.01 14.08
N THR A 71 20.69 -9.81 15.40
CA THR A 71 21.25 -10.76 16.39
C THR A 71 20.54 -12.11 16.43
N LYS A 72 19.30 -12.21 15.91
CA LYS A 72 18.53 -13.47 15.85
C LYS A 72 18.68 -14.23 14.52
N LEU A 73 19.50 -13.74 13.58
CA LEU A 73 19.66 -14.33 12.26
C LEU A 73 20.96 -15.14 12.20
N GLU A 74 20.85 -16.45 12.00
CA GLU A 74 21.99 -17.37 11.85
C GLU A 74 22.56 -17.35 10.43
N THR A 75 23.02 -16.18 9.95
CA THR A 75 23.63 -16.07 8.62
C THR A 75 24.77 -15.06 8.58
N ASN A 76 25.87 -15.46 7.91
CA ASN A 76 27.06 -14.64 7.70
C ASN A 76 26.97 -13.77 6.43
N GLN A 77 25.85 -13.79 5.71
CA GLN A 77 25.65 -13.03 4.46
C GLN A 77 25.15 -11.59 4.69
N ILE A 78 24.98 -11.16 5.94
CA ILE A 78 24.54 -9.81 6.28
C ILE A 78 25.78 -8.92 6.42
N GLY A 79 25.88 -7.88 5.59
CA GLY A 79 27.07 -7.03 5.51
C GLY A 79 27.34 -6.14 6.74
N GLY A 80 28.63 -6.06 7.11
CA GLY A 80 29.35 -4.87 7.61
C GLY A 80 29.10 -4.34 9.03
N ARG A 81 27.96 -4.61 9.69
CA ARG A 81 27.63 -4.05 11.03
C ARG A 81 27.22 -5.16 11.99
N ILE A 82 28.24 -5.76 12.59
CA ILE A 82 28.14 -6.92 13.47
C ILE A 82 27.26 -6.53 14.69
N ARG A 83 26.00 -7.01 14.73
CA ARG A 83 25.07 -7.04 15.89
C ARG A 83 24.23 -5.79 16.25
N GLY A 84 24.07 -4.79 15.40
CA GLY A 84 23.20 -3.65 15.77
C GLY A 84 22.84 -2.70 14.62
N PRO A 85 21.93 -1.73 14.88
CA PRO A 85 21.62 -0.68 13.92
C PRO A 85 22.87 0.06 13.43
N SER A 86 22.78 0.59 12.22
CA SER A 86 23.74 1.56 11.71
C SER A 86 23.93 2.71 12.71
N PRO A 87 25.17 3.11 13.11
CA PRO A 87 25.39 4.33 13.89
C PRO A 87 24.91 5.58 13.15
N LEU A 88 24.69 5.51 11.83
CA LEU A 88 24.11 6.61 11.05
C LEU A 88 22.57 6.58 11.03
N ILE A 89 21.91 5.62 11.69
CA ILE A 89 20.46 5.48 11.61
C ILE A 89 19.75 6.73 12.14
N HIS A 90 20.22 7.28 13.27
CA HIS A 90 19.65 8.50 13.83
C HIS A 90 19.87 9.68 12.89
N GLN A 91 21.08 9.82 12.32
CA GLN A 91 21.37 10.89 11.36
C GLN A 91 20.52 10.78 10.09
N TRP A 92 20.25 9.56 9.63
CA TRP A 92 19.36 9.31 8.49
C TRP A 92 17.91 9.64 8.82
N ILE A 93 17.41 9.25 10.00
CA ILE A 93 16.06 9.62 10.47
C ILE A 93 15.94 11.15 10.56
N GLU A 94 16.87 11.81 11.25
CA GLU A 94 16.90 13.27 11.37
C GLU A 94 16.90 13.93 9.99
N PHE A 95 17.73 13.46 9.06
CA PHE A 95 17.77 13.93 7.69
C PHE A 95 16.41 13.78 6.99
N CYS A 96 15.75 12.63 7.12
CA CYS A 96 14.43 12.39 6.53
C CYS A 96 13.33 13.26 7.15
N LEU A 97 13.45 13.62 8.42
CA LEU A 97 12.49 14.47 9.14
C LEU A 97 12.70 15.98 8.91
N GLN A 98 13.77 16.39 8.23
CA GLN A 98 14.00 17.80 7.89
C GLN A 98 12.83 18.37 7.07
N ALA A 99 12.39 19.59 7.41
CA ALA A 99 11.30 20.27 6.69
C ALA A 99 11.58 20.45 5.18
N ALA A 100 12.85 20.54 4.78
CA ALA A 100 13.25 20.58 3.36
C ALA A 100 12.88 19.29 2.59
N ARG A 101 12.75 18.15 3.28
CA ARG A 101 12.31 16.86 2.73
C ARG A 101 10.80 16.70 2.69
N ALA A 102 10.05 17.64 3.26
CA ALA A 102 8.59 17.68 3.14
C ALA A 102 8.12 18.20 1.76
N LEU A 103 9.02 18.71 0.91
CA LEU A 103 8.65 19.34 -0.36
C LEU A 103 7.94 18.38 -1.35
N PRO A 104 8.39 17.12 -1.55
CA PRO A 104 7.65 16.16 -2.37
C PRO A 104 6.22 15.94 -1.85
N PHE A 105 6.05 15.89 -0.52
CA PHE A 105 4.72 15.79 0.12
C PHE A 105 3.84 17.03 -0.04
N LYS A 106 4.42 18.14 -0.49
CA LYS A 106 3.70 19.38 -0.80
C LYS A 106 3.40 19.53 -2.30
N GLN A 107 4.09 18.82 -3.18
CA GLN A 107 4.01 19.03 -4.63
C GLN A 107 3.36 17.86 -5.38
N GLU A 108 3.40 16.65 -4.81
CA GLU A 108 2.87 15.44 -5.44
C GLU A 108 1.49 15.05 -4.88
N ILE A 109 0.75 14.25 -5.66
CA ILE A 109 -0.43 13.55 -5.15
C ILE A 109 0.06 12.42 -4.26
N ILE A 110 -0.18 12.53 -2.96
CA ILE A 110 0.15 11.47 -2.01
C ILE A 110 -1.13 10.82 -1.52
N PRO A 111 -1.34 9.53 -1.83
CA PRO A 111 -2.40 8.75 -1.21
C PRO A 111 -1.97 8.40 0.22
N GLY A 112 -2.54 9.09 1.20
CA GLY A 112 -2.25 8.85 2.61
C GLY A 112 -2.51 10.09 3.46
N ALA A 113 -2.29 9.93 4.76
CA ALA A 113 -2.47 11.00 5.74
C ALA A 113 -1.26 11.08 6.66
N SER A 114 -0.97 12.29 7.13
CA SER A 114 -0.05 12.48 8.26
C SER A 114 -0.67 11.87 9.52
N PRO A 115 0.11 11.26 10.45
CA PRO A 115 -0.41 10.85 11.75
C PRO A 115 -1.11 11.99 12.50
N SER A 116 -0.66 13.22 12.31
CA SER A 116 -1.28 14.42 12.90
C SER A 116 -2.67 14.74 12.34
N ALA A 117 -3.09 14.15 11.21
CA ALA A 117 -4.43 14.31 10.66
C ALA A 117 -5.47 13.42 11.37
N ILE A 118 -5.01 12.42 12.11
CA ILE A 118 -5.87 11.57 12.95
C ILE A 118 -6.23 12.30 14.24
N ASP A 119 -5.29 13.08 14.77
CA ASP A 119 -5.51 13.89 15.96
C ASP A 119 -6.15 15.20 15.55
N SER A 120 -7.42 15.39 15.92
CA SER A 120 -8.26 16.54 15.52
C SER A 120 -7.77 17.92 15.98
N SER A 121 -6.53 18.04 16.48
CA SER A 121 -5.85 19.32 16.64
C SER A 121 -5.66 19.94 15.26
N VAL A 122 -6.59 20.82 14.89
CA VAL A 122 -6.52 21.65 13.69
C VAL A 122 -5.31 22.59 13.84
N ILE A 123 -4.12 22.11 13.48
CA ILE A 123 -3.01 22.99 13.19
C ILE A 123 -3.35 23.54 11.81
N GLU A 124 -3.86 24.77 11.75
CA GLU A 124 -4.11 25.47 10.50
C GLU A 124 -2.81 25.49 9.69
N VAL A 125 -2.71 24.60 8.71
CA VAL A 125 -1.61 24.64 7.75
C VAL A 125 -1.77 25.95 6.96
N PRO A 126 -0.76 26.83 6.92
CA PRO A 126 -0.86 28.10 6.22
C PRO A 126 -1.35 27.90 4.78
N LYS A 127 -2.44 28.57 4.41
CA LYS A 127 -3.12 28.47 3.09
C LYS A 127 -2.22 28.75 1.89
N GLU A 128 -1.03 29.32 2.11
CA GLU A 128 -0.02 29.52 1.06
C GLU A 128 0.63 28.20 0.58
N LEU A 129 0.60 27.13 1.39
CA LEU A 129 1.27 25.85 1.10
C LEU A 129 0.45 24.90 0.21
N THR A 130 -0.78 25.26 -0.17
CA THR A 130 -1.65 24.43 -1.03
C THR A 130 -1.81 25.00 -2.44
N LYS A 131 -1.22 26.17 -2.73
CA LYS A 131 -1.23 26.77 -4.07
C LYS A 131 -0.45 25.87 -5.05
N GLY A 132 -1.15 25.23 -5.98
CA GLY A 132 -0.54 24.39 -7.02
C GLY A 132 -0.45 22.90 -6.70
N LYS A 133 -1.03 22.42 -5.59
CA LYS A 133 -1.16 20.97 -5.35
C LYS A 133 -2.07 20.36 -6.43
N PRO A 134 -1.64 19.28 -7.11
CA PRO A 134 -2.54 18.51 -7.95
C PRO A 134 -3.66 17.96 -7.07
N LYS A 135 -4.90 18.30 -7.40
CA LYS A 135 -6.06 17.99 -6.56
C LYS A 135 -6.46 16.55 -6.82
N LEU A 136 -6.34 15.72 -5.79
CA LEU A 136 -7.00 14.41 -5.77
C LEU A 136 -8.48 14.64 -5.51
N ASP A 137 -9.35 14.19 -6.42
CA ASP A 137 -10.78 14.15 -6.13
C ASP A 137 -11.05 13.06 -5.10
N THR A 138 -11.39 13.48 -3.89
CA THR A 138 -11.61 12.62 -2.74
C THR A 138 -12.61 13.25 -1.77
N ASN A 139 -13.35 12.39 -1.06
CA ASN A 139 -14.21 12.79 0.05
C ASN A 139 -13.49 12.70 1.41
N LEU A 140 -12.18 12.44 1.41
CA LEU A 140 -11.34 12.42 2.61
C LEU A 140 -11.05 13.84 3.11
N ILE A 141 -10.97 13.98 4.43
CA ILE A 141 -10.56 15.20 5.12
C ILE A 141 -9.08 15.02 5.46
N ASP A 142 -8.19 15.82 4.88
CA ASP A 142 -6.73 15.71 5.08
C ASP A 142 -6.15 14.29 4.86
N GLY A 143 -6.76 13.53 3.94
CA GLY A 143 -6.36 12.16 3.62
C GLY A 143 -6.94 11.09 4.54
N VAL A 144 -7.75 11.45 5.54
CA VAL A 144 -8.45 10.51 6.44
C VAL A 144 -9.97 10.49 6.21
N PRO A 145 -10.66 9.37 6.48
CA PRO A 145 -12.12 9.35 6.52
C PRO A 145 -12.66 10.30 7.61
N PRO A 146 -13.87 10.86 7.45
CA PRO A 146 -14.52 11.65 8.49
C PRO A 146 -14.62 10.90 9.82
N PRO A 147 -14.67 11.60 10.96
CA PRO A 147 -14.65 10.98 12.30
C PRO A 147 -15.70 9.87 12.49
N GLU A 148 -16.90 10.03 11.91
CA GLU A 148 -17.99 9.05 12.02
C GLU A 148 -17.66 7.71 11.34
N ILE A 149 -16.81 7.75 10.32
CA ILE A 149 -16.33 6.55 9.60
C ILE A 149 -15.02 6.07 10.21
N LEU A 150 -14.15 6.98 10.64
CA LEU A 150 -12.86 6.63 11.23
C LEU A 150 -13.01 5.74 12.47
N THR A 151 -14.05 5.95 13.27
CA THR A 151 -14.41 5.08 14.43
C THR A 151 -14.77 3.64 14.05
N ARG A 152 -15.08 3.38 12.77
CA ARG A 152 -15.38 2.04 12.22
C ARG A 152 -14.20 1.47 11.45
N CYS A 153 -13.17 2.27 11.20
CA CYS A 153 -11.94 1.82 10.59
C CYS A 153 -11.04 1.17 11.65
N GLU A 154 -10.25 0.19 11.25
CA GLU A 154 -9.46 -0.59 12.20
C GLU A 154 -8.09 -0.93 11.62
N PHE A 155 -7.08 -0.97 12.48
CA PHE A 155 -5.80 -1.59 12.16
C PHE A 155 -5.93 -3.11 12.22
N LEU A 156 -5.13 -3.81 11.42
CA LEU A 156 -5.04 -5.26 11.47
C LEU A 156 -4.27 -5.69 12.74
N GLU A 157 -4.95 -6.44 13.59
CA GLU A 157 -4.37 -7.09 14.77
C GLU A 157 -3.68 -8.41 14.41
N PRO A 158 -2.78 -8.91 15.26
CA PRO A 158 -2.24 -10.27 15.12
C PRO A 158 -3.36 -11.31 15.13
N LEU A 159 -3.55 -11.97 13.99
CA LEU A 159 -4.62 -12.95 13.81
C LEU A 159 -4.24 -14.32 14.42
N PRO A 160 -5.22 -15.08 14.97
CA PRO A 160 -5.00 -16.48 15.31
C PRO A 160 -4.61 -17.30 14.08
N GLU A 161 -3.73 -18.30 14.25
CA GLU A 161 -3.19 -19.09 13.13
C GLU A 161 -4.30 -19.76 12.29
N ALA A 162 -5.37 -20.22 12.94
CA ALA A 162 -6.53 -20.79 12.25
C ALA A 162 -7.16 -19.79 11.26
N THR A 163 -7.40 -18.56 11.70
CA THR A 163 -7.98 -17.51 10.86
C THR A 163 -7.01 -17.01 9.81
N LEU A 164 -5.71 -16.94 10.13
CA LEU A 164 -4.68 -16.63 9.15
C LEU A 164 -4.64 -17.66 8.01
N SER A 165 -4.79 -18.95 8.35
CA SER A 165 -4.90 -20.03 7.36
C SER A 165 -6.13 -19.86 6.46
N ASP A 166 -7.27 -19.49 7.04
CA ASP A 166 -8.50 -19.25 6.29
C ASP A 166 -8.36 -18.07 5.32
N TYR A 167 -7.77 -16.96 5.77
CA TYR A 167 -7.47 -15.83 4.89
C TYR A 167 -6.52 -16.23 3.75
N LYS A 168 -5.45 -16.98 4.05
CA LYS A 168 -4.52 -17.50 3.03
C LYS A 168 -5.25 -18.37 2.00
N LEU A 169 -6.18 -19.22 2.43
CA LEU A 169 -6.99 -20.04 1.54
C LEU A 169 -7.88 -19.17 0.64
N LEU A 170 -8.62 -18.22 1.22
CA LEU A 170 -9.48 -17.29 0.47
C LEU A 170 -8.67 -16.49 -0.58
N ILE A 171 -7.50 -15.95 -0.21
CA ILE A 171 -6.63 -15.22 -1.13
C ILE A 171 -6.11 -16.12 -2.25
N ARG A 172 -5.74 -17.38 -1.95
CA ARG A 172 -5.34 -18.34 -2.99
C ARG A 172 -6.47 -18.59 -3.99
N THR A 173 -7.73 -18.67 -3.53
CA THR A 173 -8.86 -18.82 -4.47
C THR A 173 -9.12 -17.59 -5.33
N MET A 174 -8.59 -16.42 -4.93
CA MET A 174 -8.68 -15.20 -5.73
C MET A 174 -7.65 -15.14 -6.87
N GLN A 175 -6.70 -16.08 -6.95
CA GLN A 175 -5.60 -16.01 -7.92
C GLN A 175 -6.12 -15.64 -9.30
N ILE A 176 -5.59 -14.51 -9.76
CA ILE A 176 -5.81 -13.90 -11.06
C ILE A 176 -5.47 -14.99 -12.09
N PRO A 177 -6.29 -15.23 -13.14
CA PRO A 177 -5.86 -16.10 -14.21
C PRO A 177 -4.51 -15.58 -14.66
N ASP A 178 -3.50 -16.45 -14.59
CA ASP A 178 -2.16 -16.17 -15.09
C ASP A 178 -2.34 -15.41 -16.40
N PRO A 179 -1.75 -14.21 -16.59
CA PRO A 179 -1.79 -13.58 -17.90
C PRO A 179 -1.06 -14.59 -18.79
N GLY A 180 -1.84 -15.35 -19.55
CA GLY A 180 -1.46 -16.69 -19.98
C GLY A 180 -0.09 -16.70 -20.64
N LEU A 181 0.57 -17.85 -20.68
CA LEU A 181 1.89 -18.12 -21.31
C LEU A 181 2.35 -17.11 -22.39
N ILE A 182 1.45 -16.71 -23.28
CA ILE A 182 1.59 -15.67 -24.30
C ILE A 182 2.13 -14.32 -23.75
N HIS A 183 1.64 -13.79 -22.63
CA HIS A 183 2.11 -12.51 -22.07
C HIS A 183 3.53 -12.63 -21.48
N ARG A 184 3.85 -13.76 -20.84
CA ARG A 184 5.22 -14.07 -20.40
C ARG A 184 6.18 -14.21 -21.57
N MET A 185 5.75 -14.88 -22.66
CA MET A 185 6.57 -15.00 -23.87
C MET A 185 6.80 -13.64 -24.53
N GLN A 186 5.78 -12.77 -24.60
CA GLN A 186 5.93 -11.41 -25.11
C GLN A 186 6.92 -10.60 -24.29
N HIS A 187 6.86 -10.68 -22.95
CA HIS A 187 7.79 -9.94 -22.08
C HIS A 187 9.23 -10.44 -22.21
N TYR A 188 9.43 -11.75 -22.40
CA TYR A 188 10.74 -12.35 -22.62
C TYR A 188 11.30 -12.01 -24.01
N ILE A 189 10.46 -12.04 -25.06
CA ILE A 189 10.87 -11.66 -26.41
C ILE A 189 11.20 -10.16 -26.48
N LEU A 190 10.39 -9.30 -25.86
CA LEU A 190 10.62 -7.85 -25.80
C LEU A 190 11.88 -7.49 -25.02
N SER A 191 12.15 -8.15 -23.89
CA SER A 191 13.39 -7.92 -23.12
C SER A 191 14.62 -8.40 -23.88
N THR A 192 14.52 -9.53 -24.59
CA THR A 192 15.64 -10.06 -25.39
C THR A 192 15.91 -9.17 -26.61
N ILE A 193 14.88 -8.61 -27.25
CA ILE A 193 15.02 -7.65 -28.35
C ILE A 193 15.62 -6.32 -27.88
N GLN A 194 15.25 -5.82 -26.69
CA GLN A 194 15.86 -4.62 -26.11
C GLN A 194 17.34 -4.83 -25.76
N ILE A 195 17.70 -6.00 -25.23
CA ILE A 195 19.10 -6.36 -24.95
C ILE A 195 19.90 -6.48 -26.25
N PHE A 196 19.31 -7.03 -27.32
CA PHE A 196 19.95 -7.12 -28.63
C PHE A 196 20.11 -5.74 -29.31
N ARG A 197 19.10 -4.86 -29.24
CA ARG A 197 19.19 -3.48 -29.76
C ARG A 197 20.22 -2.63 -29.01
N SER A 198 20.34 -2.82 -27.69
CA SER A 198 21.36 -2.16 -26.86
C SER A 198 22.79 -2.56 -27.25
N LYS A 199 23.00 -3.81 -27.67
CA LYS A 199 24.30 -4.31 -28.14
C LYS A 199 24.69 -3.88 -29.57
N GLN A 200 23.77 -3.29 -30.34
CA GLN A 200 24.02 -2.86 -31.72
C GLN A 200 24.40 -1.38 -31.89
N HIS A 201 24.52 -0.61 -30.80
CA HIS A 201 25.17 0.70 -30.85
C HIS A 201 26.64 0.56 -30.42
N PRO A 202 27.60 0.36 -31.34
CA PRO A 202 29.00 0.55 -31.03
C PRO A 202 29.23 2.02 -30.70
N LYS A 203 29.93 2.29 -29.59
CA LYS A 203 30.43 3.61 -29.26
C LYS A 203 31.28 4.10 -30.44
N VAL A 204 30.80 5.14 -31.12
CA VAL A 204 31.62 5.91 -32.06
C VAL A 204 32.61 6.71 -31.21
N ALA A 205 33.88 6.56 -31.55
CA ALA A 205 35.03 7.26 -30.96
C ALA A 205 34.96 8.78 -31.19
#